data_AF-A0A452ZTJ1-F1
#
_entry.id   AF-A0A452ZTJ1-F1
#
_cell.length_a   1.000
_cell.length_b   1.000
_cell.length_c   1.000
_cell.angle_alpha   90.00
_cell.angle_beta   90.00
_cell.angle_gamma   90.00
#
_symmetry.space_group_name_H-M   'P 1'
#
loop_
_entity.id
_entity.type
_entity.pdbx_description
1 polymer ?
#
loop_
_entity_poly.entity_id
_entity_poly.type
_entity_poly.pdbx_seq_one_letter_code
_entity_poly.pdbx_strand_id
1 'polypeptide(L)'
;AMWWPSNLVQVSLFRALHEKERRRKGGMTRTQFFMVAFACSFAYYIFPGYLFEMLTSISWICWIFPASVVAQQLGSGLHGLGIGAIGLDWSSISSYLGSPLASPLFATANIAVGFFIYIYLVTPIAYWFNVYEARNFPIFSDGLFTATGQKYNISSIVDSEFHFDANAYEKNGPLYISTFFAVSYGLGFACLTATIVHVILFHGSEIWQLSKSAFQDRKMDVHTKLMRRYRQVPEWWFICILVASAAITVFTCEYYIEQLQLPWWGILLACALSIFYTLPIGIITATTNQVWIQT
;
A
#
# COMPACT_ATOMS: atom_id res chain seq x y z
N ALA A 1 -2.60 25.44 2.60
CA ALA A 1 -3.35 24.47 3.44
C ALA A 1 -3.39 23.16 2.70
N MET A 2 -3.01 22.06 3.35
CA MET A 2 -3.05 20.73 2.74
C MET A 2 -4.50 20.25 2.68
N TRP A 3 -4.88 19.61 1.58
CA TRP A 3 -6.27 19.22 1.30
C TRP A 3 -6.33 17.69 1.24
N TRP A 4 -6.92 17.06 2.25
CA TRP A 4 -7.00 15.61 2.37
C TRP A 4 -8.08 15.04 1.42
N PRO A 5 -7.72 14.47 0.26
CA PRO A 5 -8.71 14.21 -0.79
C PRO A 5 -9.72 13.12 -0.40
N SER A 6 -9.28 12.07 0.32
CA SER A 6 -10.18 11.04 0.87
C SER A 6 -11.25 11.62 1.80
N ASN A 7 -10.91 12.62 2.61
CA ASN A 7 -11.87 13.27 3.51
C ASN A 7 -12.94 14.03 2.74
N LEU A 8 -12.63 14.58 1.56
CA LEU A 8 -13.62 15.26 0.73
C LEU A 8 -14.68 14.28 0.21
N VAL A 9 -14.30 13.04 -0.11
CA VAL A 9 -15.24 11.99 -0.54
C VAL A 9 -16.20 11.66 0.61
N GLN A 10 -15.67 11.50 1.84
CA GLN A 10 -16.50 11.24 3.02
C GLN A 10 -17.44 12.42 3.32
N VAL A 11 -16.95 13.66 3.27
CA VAL A 11 -17.78 14.86 3.48
C VAL A 11 -18.89 14.95 2.43
N SER A 12 -18.58 14.64 1.16
CA SER A 12 -19.58 14.61 0.09
C SER A 12 -20.67 13.57 0.36
N LEU A 13 -20.30 12.38 0.86
CA LEU A 13 -21.26 11.35 1.25
C LEU A 13 -22.15 11.82 2.40
N PHE A 14 -21.57 12.32 3.49
CA PHE A 14 -22.35 12.79 4.65
C PHE A 14 -23.28 13.94 4.26
N ARG A 15 -22.82 14.84 3.40
CA ARG A 15 -23.61 15.93 2.86
C ARG A 15 -24.79 15.42 2.04
N ALA A 16 -24.59 14.41 1.18
CA ALA A 16 -25.66 13.79 0.40
C ALA A 16 -26.71 13.07 1.27
N LEU A 17 -26.33 12.61 2.47
CA LEU A 17 -27.24 11.98 3.43
C LEU A 17 -27.98 12.98 4.34
N HIS A 18 -27.34 14.09 4.71
CA HIS A 18 -27.87 15.03 5.70
C HIS A 18 -28.54 16.28 5.10
N GLU A 19 -28.10 16.76 3.93
CA GLU A 19 -28.72 17.94 3.31
C GLU A 19 -30.08 17.58 2.70
N LYS A 20 -31.14 18.27 3.16
CA LYS A 20 -32.46 18.17 2.55
C LYS A 20 -32.45 18.85 1.18
N GLU A 21 -32.39 18.05 0.12
CA GLU A 21 -32.27 18.55 -1.25
C GLU A 21 -33.64 18.94 -1.83
N ARG A 22 -33.73 20.14 -2.43
CA ARG A 22 -34.92 20.52 -3.21
C ARG A 22 -34.80 19.92 -4.60
N ARG A 23 -35.70 18.99 -4.94
CA ARG A 23 -35.75 18.33 -6.25
C ARG A 23 -35.86 19.36 -7.39
N ARG A 24 -34.84 19.44 -8.23
CA ARG A 24 -34.89 20.22 -9.48
C ARG A 24 -35.85 19.51 -10.45
N LYS A 25 -36.81 20.23 -11.04
CA LYS A 25 -37.76 19.65 -12.02
C LYS A 25 -36.97 18.97 -13.15
N GLY A 26 -37.20 17.67 -13.35
CA GLY A 26 -36.55 16.85 -14.39
C GLY A 26 -35.24 16.15 -13.99
N GLY A 27 -34.72 16.36 -12.78
CA GLY A 27 -33.48 15.72 -12.30
C GLY A 27 -33.71 14.65 -11.23
N MET A 28 -32.75 13.75 -11.08
CA MET A 28 -32.66 12.82 -9.96
C MET A 28 -32.02 13.53 -8.75
N THR A 29 -32.50 13.24 -7.54
CA THR A 29 -31.84 13.74 -6.32
C THR A 29 -30.51 13.01 -6.08
N ARG A 30 -29.58 13.62 -5.35
CA ARG A 30 -28.30 13.00 -4.97
C ARG A 30 -28.49 11.68 -4.25
N THR A 31 -29.46 11.60 -3.34
CA THR A 31 -29.77 10.37 -2.60
C THR A 31 -30.33 9.27 -3.51
N GLN A 32 -31.19 9.63 -4.47
CA GLN A 32 -31.66 8.66 -5.47
C GLN A 32 -30.52 8.15 -6.36
N PHE A 33 -29.61 9.03 -6.78
CA PHE A 33 -28.43 8.63 -7.55
C PHE A 33 -27.52 7.69 -6.76
N PHE A 34 -27.27 8.02 -5.49
CA PHE A 34 -26.52 7.17 -4.58
C PHE A 34 -27.16 5.77 -4.46
N MET A 35 -28.48 5.69 -4.23
CA MET A 35 -29.17 4.40 -4.08
C MET A 35 -29.15 3.57 -5.37
N VAL A 36 -29.33 4.20 -6.54
CA VAL A 36 -29.23 3.51 -7.84
C VAL A 36 -27.81 3.00 -8.06
N ALA A 37 -26.79 3.84 -7.87
CA ALA A 37 -25.39 3.45 -8.03
C ALA A 37 -24.99 2.34 -7.05
N PHE A 38 -25.45 2.39 -5.80
CA PHE A 38 -25.24 1.37 -4.79
C PHE A 38 -25.85 0.03 -5.21
N ALA A 39 -27.12 0.01 -5.62
CA ALA A 39 -27.79 -1.21 -6.07
C ALA A 39 -27.14 -1.81 -7.32
N CYS A 40 -26.78 -0.96 -8.30
CA CYS A 40 -26.07 -1.39 -9.50
C CYS A 40 -24.68 -1.96 -9.18
N SER A 41 -23.91 -1.30 -8.30
CA SER A 41 -22.60 -1.79 -7.88
C SER A 41 -22.71 -3.12 -7.12
N PHE A 42 -23.66 -3.23 -6.20
CA PHE A 42 -23.94 -4.48 -5.47
C PHE A 42 -24.28 -5.63 -6.41
N ALA A 43 -25.18 -5.40 -7.37
CA ALA A 43 -25.53 -6.41 -8.36
C ALA A 43 -24.35 -6.75 -9.30
N TYR A 44 -23.55 -5.74 -9.68
CA TYR A 44 -22.38 -5.94 -10.52
C TYR A 44 -21.33 -6.81 -9.85
N TYR A 45 -21.06 -6.63 -8.55
CA TYR A 45 -20.03 -7.39 -7.83
C TYR A 45 -20.25 -8.92 -7.83
N ILE A 46 -21.48 -9.39 -8.00
CA ILE A 46 -21.80 -10.82 -8.13
C ILE A 46 -21.13 -11.41 -9.39
N PHE A 47 -20.95 -10.61 -10.45
CA PHE A 47 -20.35 -11.06 -11.69
C PHE A 47 -18.85 -11.38 -11.55
N PRO A 48 -17.95 -10.43 -11.25
CA PRO A 48 -16.54 -10.74 -11.12
C PRO A 48 -16.23 -11.56 -9.85
N GLY A 49 -17.06 -11.49 -8.81
CA GLY A 49 -16.80 -12.17 -7.54
C GLY A 49 -17.28 -13.62 -7.46
N TYR A 50 -18.18 -14.07 -8.35
CA TYR A 50 -18.75 -15.43 -8.27
C TYR A 50 -19.08 -16.06 -9.62
N LEU A 51 -19.77 -15.34 -10.51
CA LEU A 51 -20.24 -15.94 -11.78
C LEU A 51 -19.14 -16.05 -12.84
N PHE A 52 -18.30 -15.02 -12.96
CA PHE A 52 -17.29 -14.87 -13.99
C PHE A 52 -16.02 -14.24 -13.40
N GLU A 53 -15.29 -15.02 -12.61
CA GLU A 53 -14.03 -14.60 -11.98
C GLU A 53 -12.99 -14.08 -12.98
N MET A 54 -13.06 -14.53 -14.24
CA MET A 54 -12.19 -14.03 -15.31
C MET A 54 -12.30 -12.51 -15.54
N LEU A 55 -13.43 -11.88 -15.20
CA LEU A 55 -13.61 -10.42 -15.29
C LEU A 55 -12.61 -9.65 -14.41
N THR A 56 -12.03 -10.29 -13.40
CA THR A 56 -11.00 -9.68 -12.54
C THR A 56 -9.69 -9.43 -13.27
N SER A 57 -9.35 -10.25 -14.27
CA SER A 57 -8.13 -10.11 -15.07
C SER A 57 -8.27 -10.76 -16.46
N ILE A 58 -8.67 -9.95 -17.43
CA ILE A 58 -8.75 -10.35 -18.84
C ILE A 58 -7.39 -10.12 -19.49
N SER A 59 -6.59 -11.17 -19.58
CA SER A 59 -5.23 -11.13 -20.15
C SER A 59 -5.26 -11.45 -21.66
N TRP A 60 -5.47 -10.44 -22.51
CA TRP A 60 -5.71 -10.66 -23.95
C TRP A 60 -4.51 -11.30 -24.67
N ILE A 61 -3.29 -10.99 -24.24
CA ILE A 61 -2.06 -11.56 -24.79
C ILE A 61 -2.00 -13.07 -24.56
N CYS A 62 -2.43 -13.53 -23.38
CA CYS A 62 -2.46 -14.96 -23.07
C CYS A 62 -3.50 -15.73 -23.91
N TRP A 63 -4.58 -15.07 -24.32
CA TRP A 63 -5.59 -15.65 -25.22
C TRP A 63 -5.10 -15.80 -26.65
N ILE A 64 -4.34 -14.83 -27.16
CA ILE A 64 -3.81 -14.88 -28.53
C ILE A 64 -2.68 -15.90 -28.63
N PHE A 65 -1.84 -16.02 -27.59
CA PHE A 65 -0.68 -16.90 -27.58
C PHE A 65 -0.70 -17.90 -26.41
N PRO A 66 -1.64 -18.86 -26.39
CA PRO A 66 -1.82 -19.75 -25.25
C PRO A 66 -0.66 -20.72 -25.04
N ALA A 67 0.10 -21.06 -26.08
CA ALA A 67 1.22 -22.02 -25.99
C ALA A 67 2.58 -21.38 -25.65
N SER A 68 2.68 -20.05 -25.65
CA SER A 68 3.96 -19.36 -25.45
C SER A 68 4.16 -18.99 -23.99
N VAL A 69 5.19 -19.59 -23.37
CA VAL A 69 5.57 -19.30 -21.97
C VAL A 69 5.93 -17.82 -21.78
N VAL A 70 6.62 -17.22 -22.76
CA VAL A 70 6.98 -15.79 -22.71
C VAL A 70 5.74 -14.91 -22.78
N ALA A 71 4.77 -15.24 -23.63
CA ALA A 71 3.52 -14.48 -23.73
C ALA A 71 2.69 -14.58 -22.44
N GLN A 72 2.73 -15.74 -21.76
CA GLN A 72 2.07 -15.91 -20.47
C GLN A 72 2.77 -15.12 -19.35
N GLN A 73 4.11 -15.17 -19.27
CA GLN A 73 4.89 -14.42 -18.27
C GLN A 73 4.74 -12.91 -18.43
N LEU A 74 4.65 -12.41 -19.67
CA LEU A 74 4.46 -10.99 -19.95
C LEU A 74 3.00 -10.54 -19.81
N GLY A 75 2.06 -11.34 -20.32
CA GLY A 75 0.67 -10.94 -20.49
C GLY A 75 -0.26 -11.27 -19.32
N SER A 76 0.10 -12.23 -18.47
CA SER A 76 -0.77 -12.66 -17.37
C SER A 76 -0.85 -11.58 -16.30
N GLY A 77 -2.05 -11.12 -15.98
CA GLY A 77 -2.27 -10.15 -14.90
C GLY A 77 -2.22 -10.74 -13.48
N LEU A 78 -2.27 -12.07 -13.34
CA LEU A 78 -2.23 -12.76 -12.03
C LEU A 78 -0.88 -13.42 -11.73
N HIS A 79 -0.22 -13.95 -12.76
CA HIS A 79 1.01 -14.74 -12.63
C HIS A 79 2.17 -14.17 -13.47
N GLY A 80 2.04 -12.93 -13.93
CA GLY A 80 2.99 -12.30 -14.84
C GLY A 80 3.03 -10.78 -14.68
N LEU A 81 3.62 -10.11 -15.65
CA LEU A 81 3.78 -8.65 -15.64
C LEU A 81 2.50 -7.88 -16.01
N GLY A 82 1.45 -8.56 -16.47
CA GLY A 82 0.14 -7.95 -16.77
C GLY A 82 0.10 -7.05 -18.00
N ILE A 83 1.01 -7.20 -18.96
CA ILE A 83 0.98 -6.41 -20.21
C ILE A 83 -0.33 -6.69 -20.95
N GLY A 84 -1.15 -5.65 -21.12
CA GLY A 84 -2.44 -5.77 -21.81
C GLY A 84 -3.50 -6.58 -21.04
N ALA A 85 -3.30 -6.79 -19.73
CA ALA A 85 -4.34 -7.31 -18.85
C ALA A 85 -5.32 -6.20 -18.45
N ILE A 86 -6.61 -6.47 -18.58
CA ILE A 86 -7.69 -5.53 -18.24
C ILE A 86 -8.57 -6.18 -17.18
N GLY A 87 -8.63 -5.57 -16.00
CA GLY A 87 -9.64 -5.91 -14.99
C GLY A 87 -10.89 -5.08 -15.20
N LEU A 88 -12.07 -5.69 -15.13
CA LEU A 88 -13.37 -5.00 -15.08
C LEU A 88 -13.93 -4.94 -13.65
N ASP A 89 -13.25 -5.57 -12.70
CA ASP A 89 -13.60 -5.50 -11.29
C ASP A 89 -12.97 -4.30 -10.60
N TRP A 90 -13.81 -3.43 -10.03
CA TRP A 90 -13.35 -2.26 -9.28
C TRP A 90 -12.57 -2.64 -8.02
N SER A 91 -12.91 -3.76 -7.36
CA SER A 91 -12.16 -4.18 -6.16
C SER A 91 -10.75 -4.62 -6.50
N SER A 92 -10.57 -5.39 -7.57
CA SER A 92 -9.26 -5.72 -8.13
C SER A 92 -8.45 -4.47 -8.50
N ILE A 93 -9.05 -3.52 -9.24
CA ILE A 93 -8.37 -2.27 -9.67
C ILE A 93 -7.94 -1.41 -8.48
N SER A 94 -8.80 -1.29 -7.45
CA SER A 94 -8.57 -0.39 -6.32
C SER A 94 -7.85 -1.03 -5.12
N SER A 95 -7.63 -2.35 -5.16
CA SER A 95 -7.03 -3.11 -4.05
C SER A 95 -5.63 -2.61 -3.65
N TYR A 96 -4.80 -2.24 -4.63
CA TYR A 96 -3.39 -1.88 -4.40
C TYR A 96 -3.15 -0.36 -4.23
N LEU A 97 -3.84 0.50 -4.98
CA LEU A 97 -3.62 1.95 -4.98
C LEU A 97 -4.76 2.75 -4.30
N GLY A 98 -5.70 2.04 -3.67
CA GLY A 98 -6.96 2.64 -3.23
C GLY A 98 -7.79 3.15 -4.41
N SER A 99 -8.72 4.07 -4.13
CA SER A 99 -9.59 4.64 -5.18
C SER A 99 -8.86 5.75 -5.96
N PRO A 100 -8.55 5.56 -7.26
CA PRO A 100 -7.90 6.59 -8.06
C PRO A 100 -8.81 7.80 -8.28
N LEU A 101 -10.14 7.64 -8.14
CA LEU A 101 -11.13 8.72 -8.24
C LEU A 101 -11.01 9.75 -7.12
N ALA A 102 -10.52 9.33 -5.95
CA ALA A 102 -10.30 10.22 -4.83
C ALA A 102 -8.96 10.95 -4.92
N SER A 103 -8.03 10.44 -5.73
CA SER A 103 -6.65 10.94 -5.79
C SER A 103 -6.49 12.00 -6.89
N PRO A 104 -5.64 13.02 -6.71
CA PRO A 104 -5.41 14.04 -7.73
C PRO A 104 -4.79 13.44 -9.01
N LEU A 105 -5.21 13.93 -10.18
CA LEU A 105 -4.74 13.38 -11.48
C LEU A 105 -3.22 13.37 -11.64
N PHE A 106 -2.53 14.40 -11.16
CA PHE A 106 -1.06 14.46 -11.19
C PHE A 106 -0.42 13.32 -10.39
N ALA A 107 -0.96 13.01 -9.20
CA ALA A 107 -0.45 11.92 -8.37
C ALA A 107 -0.68 10.57 -9.07
N THR A 108 -1.87 10.35 -9.63
CA THR A 108 -2.20 9.13 -10.38
C THR A 108 -1.29 8.97 -11.62
N ALA A 109 -1.03 10.05 -12.36
CA ALA A 109 -0.13 10.02 -13.52
C ALA A 109 1.31 9.68 -13.10
N ASN A 110 1.81 10.26 -12.00
CA ASN A 110 3.14 9.97 -11.50
C ASN A 110 3.28 8.49 -11.07
N ILE A 111 2.27 7.94 -10.40
CA ILE A 111 2.23 6.52 -10.04
C ILE A 111 2.21 5.65 -11.29
N ALA A 112 1.41 5.99 -12.30
CA ALA A 112 1.34 5.24 -13.55
C ALA A 112 2.68 5.22 -14.30
N VAL A 113 3.40 6.35 -14.32
CA VAL A 113 4.76 6.42 -14.90
C VAL A 113 5.75 5.58 -14.09
N GLY A 114 5.71 5.68 -12.76
CA GLY A 114 6.55 4.87 -11.87
C GLY A 114 6.30 3.37 -12.06
N PHE A 115 5.04 2.96 -12.15
CA PHE A 115 4.62 1.60 -12.46
C PHE A 115 5.16 1.12 -13.81
N PHE A 116 5.03 1.94 -14.87
CA PHE A 116 5.54 1.60 -16.20
C PHE A 116 7.05 1.36 -16.18
N ILE A 117 7.80 2.27 -15.53
CA ILE A 117 9.26 2.13 -15.39
C ILE A 117 9.61 0.88 -14.58
N TYR A 118 8.96 0.66 -13.45
CA TYR A 118 9.24 -0.48 -12.59
C TYR A 118 8.94 -1.84 -13.26
N ILE A 119 7.71 -2.00 -13.77
CA ILE A 119 7.21 -3.29 -14.28
C ILE A 119 7.73 -3.58 -15.68
N TYR A 120 7.79 -2.58 -16.56
CA TYR A 120 8.07 -2.82 -17.98
C TYR A 120 9.50 -2.45 -18.40
N LEU A 121 10.25 -1.72 -17.56
CA LEU A 121 11.64 -1.39 -17.85
C LEU A 121 12.59 -2.08 -16.88
N VAL A 122 12.52 -1.77 -15.58
CA VAL A 122 13.51 -2.22 -14.59
C VAL A 122 13.44 -3.73 -14.37
N THR A 123 12.24 -4.29 -14.15
CA THR A 123 12.06 -5.72 -13.87
C THR A 123 12.50 -6.60 -15.04
N PRO A 124 12.06 -6.33 -16.29
CA PRO A 124 12.63 -6.87 -17.51
C PRO A 124 14.16 -6.81 -17.56
N ILE A 125 14.74 -5.61 -17.50
CA ILE A 125 16.19 -5.44 -17.64
C ILE A 125 16.92 -6.28 -16.59
N ALA A 126 16.50 -6.25 -15.33
CA ALA A 126 17.10 -7.06 -14.27
C ALA A 126 17.04 -8.57 -14.58
N TYR A 127 15.90 -9.06 -15.09
CA TYR A 127 15.72 -10.46 -15.45
C TYR A 127 16.59 -10.87 -16.65
N TRP A 128 16.56 -10.09 -17.73
CA TRP A 128 17.33 -10.39 -18.94
C TRP A 128 18.83 -10.22 -18.75
N PHE A 129 19.30 -9.30 -17.91
CA PHE A 129 20.72 -9.20 -17.54
C PHE A 129 21.16 -10.23 -16.49
N ASN A 130 20.25 -11.14 -16.07
CA ASN A 130 20.51 -12.20 -15.10
C ASN A 130 21.05 -11.68 -13.76
N VAL A 131 20.58 -10.51 -13.34
CA VAL A 131 20.93 -9.93 -12.04
C VAL A 131 20.33 -10.84 -10.95
N TYR A 132 21.13 -11.25 -9.94
CA TYR A 132 20.73 -12.24 -8.92
C TYR A 132 20.35 -13.63 -9.48
N GLU A 133 20.97 -14.06 -10.59
CA GLU A 133 20.66 -15.36 -11.20
C GLU A 133 19.17 -15.51 -11.57
N ALA A 134 18.53 -14.37 -11.85
CA ALA A 134 17.11 -14.21 -12.11
C ALA A 134 16.50 -15.23 -13.08
N ARG A 135 17.25 -15.66 -14.10
CA ARG A 135 16.74 -16.57 -15.14
C ARG A 135 16.45 -17.99 -14.65
N ASN A 136 16.94 -18.34 -13.47
CA ASN A 136 16.75 -19.69 -12.90
C ASN A 136 15.33 -19.86 -12.32
N PHE A 137 14.58 -18.78 -12.11
CA PHE A 137 13.25 -18.80 -11.50
C PHE A 137 12.27 -17.85 -12.22
N PRO A 138 10.95 -17.96 -11.99
CA PRO A 138 9.96 -17.11 -12.66
C PRO A 138 10.15 -15.60 -12.37
N ILE A 139 9.87 -14.74 -13.37
CA ILE A 139 9.94 -13.27 -13.23
C ILE A 139 9.05 -12.78 -12.08
N PHE A 140 7.85 -13.34 -11.99
CA PHE A 140 6.82 -13.02 -11.01
C PHE A 140 6.42 -14.29 -10.26
N SER A 141 6.73 -14.37 -8.97
CA SER A 141 6.28 -15.42 -8.06
C SER A 141 6.49 -14.98 -6.62
N ASP A 142 5.53 -15.33 -5.77
CA ASP A 142 5.56 -15.23 -4.31
C ASP A 142 6.40 -16.33 -3.63
N GLY A 143 6.83 -17.34 -4.39
CA GLY A 143 7.61 -18.46 -3.90
C GLY A 143 9.08 -18.11 -3.61
N LEU A 144 9.68 -18.90 -2.74
CA LEU A 144 11.12 -18.92 -2.49
C LEU A 144 11.79 -20.00 -3.32
N PHE A 145 12.99 -19.73 -3.83
CA PHE A 145 13.72 -20.61 -4.73
C PHE A 145 15.14 -20.89 -4.22
N THR A 146 15.67 -22.04 -4.61
CA THR A 146 17.09 -22.38 -4.53
C THR A 146 17.82 -21.82 -5.75
N ALA A 147 19.16 -21.81 -5.74
CA ALA A 147 19.96 -21.38 -6.88
C ALA A 147 19.64 -22.15 -8.18
N THR A 148 19.16 -23.39 -8.08
CA THR A 148 18.79 -24.25 -9.21
C THR A 148 17.36 -24.03 -9.72
N GLY A 149 16.59 -23.12 -9.10
CA GLY A 149 15.21 -22.81 -9.50
C GLY A 149 14.14 -23.71 -8.87
N GLN A 150 14.52 -24.65 -8.01
CA GLN A 150 13.54 -25.46 -7.26
C GLN A 150 12.98 -24.67 -6.09
N LYS A 151 11.72 -24.95 -5.71
CA LYS A 151 11.10 -24.34 -4.52
C LYS A 151 11.94 -24.64 -3.29
N TYR A 152 12.26 -23.59 -2.53
CA TYR A 152 13.06 -23.70 -1.32
C TYR A 152 12.24 -24.38 -0.21
N ASN A 153 12.81 -25.40 0.41
CA ASN A 153 12.14 -26.08 1.50
C ASN A 153 12.39 -25.33 2.82
N ILE A 154 11.42 -24.54 3.28
CA ILE A 154 11.56 -23.75 4.50
C ILE A 154 11.65 -24.67 5.74
N SER A 155 10.96 -25.82 5.73
CA SER A 155 10.99 -26.75 6.87
C SER A 155 12.32 -27.49 7.03
N SER A 156 13.25 -27.37 6.07
CA SER A 156 14.59 -27.94 6.23
C SER A 156 15.59 -26.99 6.88
N ILE A 157 15.25 -25.72 7.09
CA ILE A 157 16.09 -24.71 7.74
C ILE A 157 15.46 -24.18 9.04
N VAL A 158 14.27 -24.63 9.37
CA VAL A 158 13.51 -24.25 10.56
C VAL A 158 13.21 -25.52 11.35
N ASP A 159 13.61 -25.54 12.62
CA ASP A 159 13.37 -26.67 13.53
C ASP A 159 11.88 -26.77 13.94
N SER A 160 11.47 -27.85 14.61
CA SER A 160 10.11 -28.03 15.14
C SER A 160 9.65 -26.90 16.06
N GLU A 161 10.60 -26.23 16.70
CA GLU A 161 10.40 -25.09 17.59
C GLU A 161 10.44 -23.73 16.85
N PHE A 162 10.39 -23.71 15.52
CA PHE A 162 10.49 -22.52 14.66
C PHE A 162 11.85 -21.79 14.71
N HIS A 163 12.89 -22.43 15.25
CA HIS A 163 14.23 -21.85 15.31
C HIS A 163 14.96 -21.96 13.98
N PHE A 164 15.65 -20.88 13.59
CA PHE A 164 16.48 -20.86 12.39
C PHE A 164 17.77 -21.68 12.61
N ASP A 165 17.97 -22.73 11.83
CA ASP A 165 19.19 -23.55 11.84
C ASP A 165 20.19 -23.03 10.81
N ALA A 166 21.21 -22.31 11.31
CA ALA A 166 22.28 -21.77 10.49
C ALA A 166 23.11 -22.84 9.77
N ASN A 167 23.32 -24.02 10.37
CA ASN A 167 24.10 -25.10 9.76
C ASN A 167 23.32 -25.73 8.60
N ALA A 168 22.01 -25.94 8.79
CA ALA A 168 21.15 -26.41 7.71
C ALA A 168 21.02 -25.37 6.58
N TYR A 169 20.99 -24.08 6.91
CA TYR A 169 21.01 -23.01 5.92
C TYR A 169 22.31 -22.98 5.11
N GLU A 170 23.48 -23.08 5.76
CA GLU A 170 24.77 -23.15 5.05
C GLU A 170 24.84 -24.36 4.10
N LYS A 171 24.26 -25.50 4.50
CA LYS A 171 24.20 -26.70 3.67
C LYS A 171 23.22 -26.59 2.49
N ASN A 172 22.05 -25.98 2.70
CA ASN A 172 21.02 -25.82 1.68
C ASN A 172 21.30 -24.64 0.74
N GLY A 173 22.16 -23.71 1.16
CA GLY A 173 22.52 -22.52 0.41
C GLY A 173 21.51 -21.37 0.56
N PRO A 174 21.84 -20.21 -0.04
CA PRO A 174 21.02 -19.02 0.08
C PRO A 174 19.65 -19.18 -0.58
N LEU A 175 18.67 -18.47 -0.02
CA LEU A 175 17.33 -18.37 -0.58
C LEU A 175 17.29 -17.28 -1.65
N TYR A 176 16.56 -17.54 -2.74
CA TYR A 176 16.34 -16.61 -3.83
C TYR A 176 14.86 -16.27 -3.93
N ILE A 177 14.58 -15.03 -4.30
CA ILE A 177 13.23 -14.50 -4.54
C ILE A 177 13.10 -14.08 -6.00
N SER A 178 11.88 -14.05 -6.52
CA SER A 178 11.66 -13.62 -7.90
C SER A 178 12.15 -12.19 -8.15
N THR A 179 12.54 -11.91 -9.39
CA THR A 179 13.11 -10.60 -9.78
C THR A 179 12.15 -9.46 -9.48
N PHE A 180 10.86 -9.67 -9.68
CA PHE A 180 9.83 -8.71 -9.30
C PHE A 180 9.92 -8.33 -7.81
N PHE A 181 9.91 -9.33 -6.91
CA PHE A 181 9.98 -9.06 -5.46
C PHE A 181 11.31 -8.41 -5.06
N ALA A 182 12.43 -8.88 -5.62
CA ALA A 182 13.75 -8.30 -5.33
C ALA A 182 13.82 -6.80 -5.68
N VAL A 183 13.35 -6.44 -6.88
CA VAL A 183 13.30 -5.03 -7.32
C VAL A 183 12.29 -4.24 -6.50
N SER A 184 11.13 -4.82 -6.15
CA SER A 184 10.12 -4.18 -5.29
C SER A 184 10.71 -3.79 -3.94
N TYR A 185 11.41 -4.71 -3.25
CA TYR A 185 12.06 -4.40 -1.97
C TYR A 185 13.13 -3.32 -2.12
N GLY A 186 13.97 -3.40 -3.17
CA GLY A 186 14.97 -2.39 -3.46
C GLY A 186 14.38 -0.99 -3.66
N LEU A 187 13.28 -0.90 -4.42
CA LEU A 187 12.54 0.34 -4.61
C LEU A 187 11.84 0.80 -3.33
N GLY A 188 11.32 -0.11 -2.51
CA GLY A 188 10.74 0.22 -1.20
C GLY A 188 11.74 0.94 -0.29
N PHE A 189 12.96 0.42 -0.16
CA PHE A 189 14.03 1.09 0.59
C PHE A 189 14.43 2.44 -0.02
N ALA A 190 14.50 2.53 -1.35
CA ALA A 190 14.76 3.80 -2.03
C ALA A 190 13.64 4.82 -1.80
N CYS A 191 12.37 4.39 -1.81
CA CYS A 191 11.22 5.25 -1.55
C CYS A 191 11.23 5.82 -0.13
N LEU A 192 11.59 5.03 0.90
CA LEU A 192 11.70 5.52 2.27
C LEU A 192 12.68 6.69 2.40
N THR A 193 13.84 6.59 1.75
CA THR A 193 14.83 7.68 1.75
C THR A 193 14.40 8.85 0.88
N ALA A 194 13.82 8.58 -0.30
CA ALA A 194 13.29 9.61 -1.19
C ALA A 194 12.17 10.43 -0.55
N THR A 195 11.29 9.82 0.26
CA THR A 195 10.24 10.51 1.02
C THR A 195 10.82 11.55 1.96
N ILE A 196 11.89 11.21 2.69
CA ILE A 196 12.56 12.15 3.61
C ILE A 196 13.15 13.32 2.82
N VAL A 197 13.91 13.02 1.77
CA VAL A 197 14.55 14.05 0.93
C VAL A 197 13.50 14.96 0.30
N HIS A 198 12.41 14.39 -0.22
CA HIS A 198 11.32 15.15 -0.83
C HIS A 198 10.66 16.10 0.17
N VAL A 199 10.32 15.61 1.37
CA VAL A 199 9.67 16.44 2.38
C VAL A 199 10.59 17.55 2.89
N ILE A 200 11.88 17.26 3.10
CA ILE A 200 12.85 18.27 3.53
C ILE A 200 13.04 19.34 2.45
N LEU A 201 13.18 18.94 1.18
CA LEU A 201 13.49 19.87 0.09
C LEU A 201 12.30 20.75 -0.31
N PHE A 202 11.10 20.17 -0.40
CA PHE A 202 9.91 20.88 -0.87
C PHE A 202 9.07 21.50 0.26
N HIS A 203 8.99 20.84 1.42
CA HIS A 203 8.15 21.28 2.53
C HIS A 203 8.93 21.69 3.78
N GLY A 204 10.27 21.58 3.80
CA GLY A 204 11.08 21.88 4.98
C GLY A 204 10.94 23.32 5.48
N SER A 205 10.86 24.30 4.56
CA SER A 205 10.66 25.71 4.92
C SER A 205 9.28 25.96 5.55
N GLU A 206 8.23 25.33 5.00
CA GLU A 206 6.87 25.41 5.53
C GLU A 206 6.79 24.72 6.91
N ILE A 207 7.38 23.54 7.06
CA ILE A 207 7.45 22.81 8.34
C ILE A 207 8.15 23.66 9.40
N TRP A 208 9.27 24.29 9.05
CA TRP A 208 10.01 25.15 9.98
C TRP A 208 9.19 26.37 10.42
N GLN A 209 8.54 27.04 9.47
CA GLN A 209 7.67 28.19 9.78
C GLN A 209 6.45 27.79 10.61
N LEU A 210 5.81 26.66 10.28
CA LEU A 210 4.67 26.13 11.01
C LEU A 210 5.05 25.68 12.41
N SER A 211 6.17 24.98 12.57
CA SER A 211 6.70 24.56 13.87
C SER A 211 7.01 25.78 14.74
N LYS A 212 7.74 26.76 14.20
CA LYS A 212 8.03 28.01 14.91
C LYS A 212 6.77 28.78 15.30
N SER A 213 5.79 28.86 14.41
CA SER A 213 4.51 29.54 14.66
C SER A 213 3.64 28.79 15.68
N ALA A 214 3.65 27.45 15.66
CA ALA A 214 2.95 26.62 16.63
C ALA A 214 3.47 26.82 18.06
N PHE A 215 4.78 27.06 18.20
CA PHE A 215 5.41 27.40 19.48
C PHE A 215 5.24 28.87 19.89
N GLN A 216 5.12 29.81 18.93
CA GLN A 216 5.19 31.25 19.23
C GLN A 216 3.85 31.99 19.31
N ASP A 217 2.85 31.72 18.46
CA ASP A 217 1.48 32.22 18.70
C ASP A 217 0.46 31.67 17.70
N ARG A 218 -0.71 31.23 18.19
CA ARG A 218 -1.74 30.56 17.38
C ARG A 218 -2.47 31.56 16.48
N LYS A 219 -2.10 31.66 15.19
CA LYS A 219 -3.08 32.03 14.15
C LYS A 219 -4.12 30.93 14.04
N MET A 220 -5.12 31.03 14.90
CA MET A 220 -6.17 30.03 15.01
C MET A 220 -7.09 30.13 13.81
N ASP A 221 -7.09 29.08 13.00
CA ASP A 221 -7.95 28.96 11.84
C ASP A 221 -9.43 28.94 12.24
N VAL A 222 -10.29 29.27 11.29
CA VAL A 222 -11.74 29.32 11.50
C VAL A 222 -12.26 27.96 11.95
N HIS A 223 -11.69 26.87 11.45
CA HIS A 223 -12.09 25.51 11.84
C HIS A 223 -11.77 25.23 13.30
N THR A 224 -10.55 25.50 13.80
CA THR A 224 -10.23 25.34 15.23
C THR A 224 -11.11 26.24 16.11
N LYS A 225 -11.46 27.45 15.66
CA LYS A 225 -12.42 28.33 16.37
C LYS A 225 -13.79 27.68 16.51
N LEU A 226 -14.32 27.06 15.46
CA LEU A 226 -15.61 26.34 15.52
C LEU A 226 -15.50 25.06 16.36
N MET A 227 -14.39 24.33 16.27
CA MET A 227 -14.16 23.08 17.00
C MET A 227 -14.00 23.28 18.51
N ARG A 228 -13.60 24.48 18.97
CA ARG A 228 -13.54 24.83 20.41
C ARG A 228 -14.88 24.69 21.15
N ARG A 229 -16.01 24.64 20.44
CA ARG A 229 -17.32 24.37 21.05
C ARG A 229 -17.40 22.94 21.64
N TYR A 230 -16.61 22.02 21.12
CA TYR A 230 -16.58 20.62 21.57
C TYR A 230 -15.50 20.43 22.65
N ARG A 231 -15.84 19.71 23.71
CA ARG A 231 -14.88 19.38 24.78
C ARG A 231 -13.76 18.51 24.19
N GLN A 232 -12.51 18.97 24.30
CA GLN A 232 -11.37 18.18 23.87
C GLN A 232 -11.27 16.89 24.69
N VAL A 233 -10.97 15.79 24.02
CA VAL A 233 -10.70 14.51 24.68
C VAL A 233 -9.39 14.67 25.46
N PRO A 234 -9.33 14.23 26.74
CA PRO A 234 -8.10 14.37 27.52
C PRO A 234 -6.94 13.60 26.88
N GLU A 235 -5.79 14.25 26.74
CA GLU A 235 -4.62 13.68 26.05
C GLU A 235 -4.10 12.39 26.71
N TRP A 236 -4.29 12.25 28.02
CA TRP A 236 -3.87 11.05 28.77
C TRP A 236 -4.53 9.77 28.26
N TRP A 237 -5.74 9.81 27.68
CA TRP A 237 -6.37 8.62 27.10
C TRP A 237 -5.51 8.05 25.97
N PHE A 238 -4.99 8.91 25.09
CA PHE A 238 -4.13 8.48 23.98
C PHE A 238 -2.80 7.94 24.48
N ILE A 239 -2.20 8.58 25.49
CA ILE A 239 -0.96 8.12 26.10
C ILE A 239 -1.16 6.76 26.78
N CYS A 240 -2.25 6.58 27.53
CA CYS A 240 -2.56 5.30 28.17
C CYS A 240 -2.78 4.19 27.14
N ILE A 241 -3.51 4.45 26.06
CA ILE A 241 -3.70 3.46 24.98
C ILE A 241 -2.36 3.11 24.33
N LEU A 242 -1.51 4.10 24.04
CA LEU A 242 -0.19 3.89 23.44
C LEU A 242 0.73 3.07 24.34
N VAL A 243 0.78 3.37 25.65
CA VAL A 243 1.60 2.64 26.62
C VAL A 243 1.06 1.23 26.81
N ALA A 244 -0.26 1.07 26.92
CA ALA A 244 -0.89 -0.24 27.07
C ALA A 244 -0.64 -1.12 25.84
N SER A 245 -0.83 -0.60 24.63
CA SER A 245 -0.57 -1.36 23.41
C SER A 245 0.90 -1.74 23.27
N ALA A 246 1.83 -0.80 23.51
CA ALA A 246 3.27 -1.08 23.47
C ALA A 246 3.67 -2.13 24.51
N ALA A 247 3.14 -2.05 25.74
CA ALA A 247 3.42 -3.02 26.80
C ALA A 247 2.90 -4.42 26.44
N ILE A 248 1.69 -4.53 25.87
CA ILE A 248 1.15 -5.79 25.38
C ILE A 248 2.02 -6.35 24.25
N THR A 249 2.47 -5.53 23.30
CA THR A 249 3.36 -5.98 22.22
C THR A 249 4.70 -6.49 22.77
N VAL A 250 5.31 -5.78 23.73
CA VAL A 250 6.56 -6.22 24.39
C VAL A 250 6.36 -7.53 25.13
N PHE A 251 5.27 -7.65 25.89
CA PHE A 251 4.94 -8.88 26.58
C PHE A 251 4.77 -10.06 25.61
N THR A 252 4.06 -9.86 24.50
CA THR A 252 3.87 -10.89 23.47
C THR A 252 5.20 -11.32 22.84
N CYS A 253 6.09 -10.37 22.51
CA CYS A 253 7.40 -10.70 21.94
C CYS A 253 8.31 -11.44 22.93
N GLU A 254 8.28 -11.09 24.21
CA GLU A 254 9.08 -11.78 25.23
C GLU A 254 8.51 -13.17 25.55
N TYR A 255 7.18 -13.28 25.65
CA TYR A 255 6.51 -14.55 25.97
C TYR A 255 6.60 -15.56 24.82
N TYR A 256 6.50 -15.09 23.57
CA TYR A 256 6.60 -15.92 22.36
C TYR A 256 7.94 -15.73 21.65
N ILE A 257 9.03 -15.53 22.39
CA ILE A 257 10.34 -15.21 21.81
C ILE A 257 10.84 -16.30 20.85
N GLU A 258 10.57 -17.57 21.16
CA GLU A 258 10.94 -18.73 20.34
C GLU A 258 10.25 -18.72 18.97
N GLN A 259 9.03 -18.17 18.89
CA GLN A 259 8.24 -18.09 17.65
C GLN A 259 8.44 -16.78 16.90
N LEU A 260 8.53 -15.65 17.60
CA LEU A 260 8.59 -14.31 17.01
C LEU A 260 10.02 -13.86 16.72
N GLN A 261 11.01 -14.38 17.45
CA GLN A 261 12.45 -14.10 17.30
C GLN A 261 12.84 -12.61 17.32
N LEU A 262 11.91 -11.73 17.71
CA LEU A 262 12.10 -10.30 17.75
C LEU A 262 12.42 -9.88 19.19
N PRO A 263 13.61 -9.29 19.46
CA PRO A 263 13.97 -8.84 20.79
C PRO A 263 13.13 -7.63 21.21
N TRP A 264 12.92 -7.43 22.52
CA TRP A 264 12.10 -6.35 23.08
C TRP A 264 12.46 -4.95 22.58
N TRP A 265 13.75 -4.67 22.34
CA TRP A 265 14.22 -3.38 21.84
C TRP A 265 13.79 -3.12 20.38
N GLY A 266 13.51 -4.17 19.60
CA GLY A 266 13.00 -4.06 18.23
C GLY A 266 11.64 -3.35 18.17
N ILE A 267 10.83 -3.51 19.21
CA ILE A 267 9.54 -2.82 19.33
C ILE A 267 9.74 -1.33 19.57
N LEU A 268 10.68 -0.97 20.45
CA LEU A 268 11.02 0.44 20.68
C LEU A 268 11.56 1.10 19.40
N LEU A 269 12.40 0.38 18.65
CA LEU A 269 12.86 0.83 17.33
C LEU A 269 11.68 1.04 16.37
N ALA A 270 10.73 0.10 16.30
CA ALA A 270 9.56 0.22 15.45
C ALA A 270 8.68 1.43 15.84
N CYS A 271 8.47 1.67 17.13
CA CYS A 271 7.78 2.87 17.63
C CYS A 271 8.52 4.15 17.24
N ALA A 272 9.83 4.20 17.40
CA ALA A 272 10.65 5.36 17.03
C ALA A 272 10.59 5.64 15.52
N LEU A 273 10.69 4.60 14.68
CA LEU A 273 10.55 4.70 13.23
C LEU A 273 9.15 5.19 12.85
N SER A 274 8.10 4.66 13.48
CA SER A 274 6.73 5.10 13.23
C SER A 274 6.55 6.59 13.53
N ILE A 275 7.03 7.07 14.69
CA ILE A 275 6.98 8.50 15.06
C ILE A 275 7.73 9.35 14.04
N PHE A 276 8.94 8.92 13.65
CA PHE A 276 9.77 9.65 12.70
C PHE A 276 9.11 9.79 11.32
N TYR A 277 8.57 8.69 10.79
CA TYR A 277 7.96 8.67 9.46
C TYR A 277 6.53 9.21 9.43
N THR A 278 5.85 9.35 10.58
CA THR A 278 4.49 9.89 10.66
C THR A 278 4.37 11.26 9.99
N LEU A 279 5.33 12.16 10.22
CA LEU A 279 5.26 13.51 9.66
C LEU A 279 5.51 13.53 8.14
N PRO A 280 6.60 12.93 7.60
CA PRO A 280 6.82 12.88 6.17
C PRO A 280 5.71 12.17 5.39
N ILE A 281 5.26 11.01 5.88
CA ILE A 281 4.16 10.26 5.25
C ILE A 281 2.89 11.08 5.30
N GLY A 282 2.56 11.67 6.45
CA GLY A 282 1.35 12.48 6.63
C GLY A 282 1.26 13.63 5.64
N ILE A 283 2.36 14.31 5.33
CA ILE A 283 2.40 15.40 4.35
C ILE A 283 2.13 14.89 2.93
N ILE A 284 2.74 13.76 2.55
CA ILE A 284 2.53 13.14 1.25
C ILE A 284 1.07 12.66 1.12
N THR A 285 0.53 11.98 2.12
CA THR A 285 -0.87 11.52 2.12
C THR A 285 -1.84 12.70 2.07
N ALA A 286 -1.56 13.78 2.80
CA ALA A 286 -2.39 14.98 2.82
C ALA A 286 -2.42 15.74 1.48
N THR A 287 -1.47 15.50 0.58
CA THR A 287 -1.38 16.18 -0.71
C THR A 287 -1.74 15.29 -1.89
N THR A 288 -1.40 13.99 -1.80
CA THR A 288 -1.54 13.03 -2.90
C THR A 288 -2.61 11.98 -2.66
N ASN A 289 -3.12 11.83 -1.44
CA ASN A 289 -4.01 10.75 -1.02
C ASN A 289 -3.41 9.34 -1.13
N GLN A 290 -2.08 9.25 -1.17
CA GLN A 290 -1.36 8.01 -1.47
C GLN A 290 -0.28 7.74 -0.42
N VAL A 291 -0.07 6.47 -0.10
CA VAL A 291 0.95 5.98 0.84
C VAL A 291 1.68 4.84 0.16
N TRP A 292 2.94 5.07 -0.23
CA TRP A 292 3.75 4.10 -0.94
C TRP A 292 4.42 3.02 -0.06
N ILE A 293 4.09 2.98 1.24
CA ILE A 293 4.80 2.14 2.23
C ILE A 293 4.09 0.79 2.48
N GLN A 294 3.07 0.44 1.70
CA GLN A 294 2.35 -0.85 1.83
C GLN A 294 2.56 -1.82 0.66
N THR A 295 3.61 -1.63 -0.13
CA THR A 295 4.03 -2.53 -1.22
C THR A 295 5.53 -2.81 -1.12
#